data_AF-A0A0F9DQ43-F1
#
_entry.id   AF-A0A0F9DQ43-F1
#
_cell.length_a   1.000
_cell.length_b   1.000
_cell.length_c   1.000
_cell.angle_alpha   90.00
_cell.angle_beta   90.00
_cell.angle_gamma   90.00
#
_symmetry.space_group_name_H-M   'P 1'
#
loop_
_entity.id
_entity.type
_entity.pdbx_description
1 polymer ?
#
loop_
_entity_poly.entity_id
_entity_poly.type
_entity_poly.pdbx_seq_one_letter_code
_entity_poly.pdbx_strand_id
1 'polypeptide(L)' 'MPIFSHTPPDQGHGPSLRLRRTPGPGTLTATVTCERLIGCPTHFYQRRTVPCEGDACQACSEGYPWRWHGYISARDRS' A
#
# COMPACT_ATOMS: atom_id res chain seq x y z
N MET A 1 11.03 -4.26 12.96
CA MET A 1 10.49 -5.59 13.36
C MET A 1 9.01 -5.46 13.63
N PRO A 2 8.14 -6.31 13.07
CA PRO A 2 6.73 -6.33 13.45
C PRO A 2 6.58 -6.71 14.94
N ILE A 3 5.65 -6.05 15.64
CA ILE A 3 5.26 -6.38 17.01
C ILE A 3 4.12 -7.39 16.91
N PHE A 4 4.33 -8.60 17.42
CA PHE A 4 3.30 -9.63 17.48
C PHE A 4 2.56 -9.52 18.82
N SER A 5 1.22 -9.53 18.78
CA SER A 5 0.35 -9.48 19.96
C SER A 5 -0.47 -10.77 20.05
N HIS A 6 -0.64 -11.28 21.27
CA HIS A 6 -1.56 -12.38 21.58
C HIS A 6 -2.95 -11.90 22.02
N THR A 7 -3.11 -10.60 22.24
CA THR A 7 -4.38 -9.99 22.63
C THR A 7 -5.04 -9.39 21.38
N PRO A 8 -6.30 -9.74 21.06
CA PRO A 8 -7.03 -9.05 20.00
C PRO A 8 -7.16 -7.56 20.36
N PRO A 9 -7.06 -6.64 19.41
CA PRO A 9 -7.24 -5.22 19.70
C PRO A 9 -8.67 -4.96 20.22
N ASP A 10 -8.79 -4.14 21.27
CA ASP A 10 -10.07 -3.81 21.92
C ASP A 10 -11.08 -3.12 20.99
N GLN A 11 -10.59 -2.50 19.91
CA GLN A 11 -11.41 -1.95 18.84
C GLN A 11 -11.17 -2.74 17.57
N GLY A 12 -12.26 -3.17 16.94
CA GLY A 12 -12.19 -3.77 15.61
C GLY A 12 -11.42 -2.84 14.67
N HIS A 13 -10.49 -3.41 13.90
CA HIS A 13 -9.87 -2.69 12.79
C HIS A 13 -11.00 -1.99 12.02
N GLY A 14 -10.81 -0.71 11.70
CA GLY A 14 -11.80 0.06 10.93
C GLY A 14 -12.25 -0.69 9.67
N PRO A 15 -13.28 -0.19 8.96
CA PRO A 15 -13.92 -0.93 7.87
C PRO A 15 -12.88 -1.56 6.94
N SER A 16 -12.97 -2.88 6.71
CA SER A 16 -12.09 -3.59 5.79
C SER A 16 -12.34 -3.07 4.37
N LEU A 17 -11.50 -2.14 3.91
CA LEU A 17 -11.60 -1.58 2.57
C LEU A 17 -10.98 -2.54 1.55
N ARG A 18 -11.74 -2.87 0.51
CA ARG A 18 -11.25 -3.69 -0.59
C ARG A 18 -10.22 -2.89 -1.40
N LEU A 19 -8.96 -3.33 -1.38
CA LEU A 19 -7.94 -2.78 -2.25
C LEU A 19 -8.14 -3.28 -3.68
N ARG A 20 -8.49 -2.37 -4.59
CA ARG A 20 -8.46 -2.60 -6.04
C ARG A 20 -7.11 -2.16 -6.58
N ARG A 21 -6.41 -3.06 -7.26
CA ARG A 21 -5.22 -2.74 -8.06
C ARG A 21 -5.64 -2.49 -9.50
N THR A 22 -5.03 -1.51 -10.17
CA THR A 22 -5.16 -1.38 -11.62
C THR A 22 -4.64 -2.65 -12.29
N PRO A 23 -5.40 -3.29 -13.19
CA PRO A 23 -4.93 -4.45 -13.94
C PRO A 23 -3.64 -4.14 -14.70
N GLY A 24 -2.75 -5.13 -14.87
CA GLY A 24 -1.49 -4.96 -15.61
C GLY A 24 -1.72 -4.44 -17.04
N PRO A 25 -2.57 -5.11 -17.84
CA PRO A 25 -3.14 -4.53 -19.04
C PRO A 25 -4.49 -3.86 -18.72
N GLY A 26 -4.59 -2.56 -18.95
CA GLY A 26 -5.86 -1.83 -18.94
C GLY A 26 -5.90 -0.63 -18.00
N THR A 27 -7.09 -0.05 -17.90
CA THR A 27 -7.35 1.17 -17.13
C THR A 27 -8.44 0.89 -16.11
N LEU A 28 -8.24 1.36 -14.87
CA LEU A 28 -9.30 1.38 -13.86
C LEU A 28 -10.00 2.74 -13.91
N THR A 29 -11.27 2.75 -14.30
CA THR A 29 -12.11 3.96 -14.27
C THR A 29 -12.92 3.98 -12.97
N ALA A 30 -12.68 4.98 -12.14
CA ALA A 30 -13.38 5.17 -10.86
C ALA A 30 -13.58 6.67 -10.55
N THR A 31 -14.57 6.97 -9.72
CA THR A 31 -14.79 8.33 -9.18
C THR A 31 -14.09 8.42 -7.83
N VAL A 32 -13.15 9.36 -7.69
CA VAL A 32 -12.49 9.65 -6.42
C VAL A 32 -13.51 10.19 -5.41
N THR A 33 -13.51 9.65 -4.18
CA THR A 33 -14.46 10.00 -3.12
C THR A 33 -13.83 10.76 -1.96
N CYS A 34 -12.53 11.05 -2.00
CA CYS A 34 -11.86 11.85 -0.98
C CYS A 34 -10.79 12.77 -1.58
N GLU A 35 -10.50 13.87 -0.89
CA GLU A 35 -9.42 14.79 -1.25
C GLU A 35 -8.07 14.37 -0.65
N ARG A 36 -8.10 13.62 0.45
CA ARG A 36 -6.89 13.17 1.14
C ARG A 36 -6.31 11.95 0.45
N LEU A 37 -5.00 12.00 0.26
CA LEU A 37 -4.21 10.93 -0.31
C LEU A 37 -3.27 10.39 0.77
N ILE A 38 -3.28 9.08 0.97
CA ILE A 38 -2.33 8.37 1.83
C ILE A 38 -1.36 7.62 0.93
N GLY A 39 -0.08 7.56 1.28
CA GLY A 39 0.86 6.79 0.48
C GLY A 39 2.15 6.50 1.21
N CYS A 40 2.93 5.60 0.63
CA CYS A 40 4.22 5.21 1.16
C CYS A 40 5.24 4.98 0.03
N PRO A 41 6.52 5.25 0.28
CA PRO A 41 7.60 4.76 -0.57
C PRO A 41 7.64 3.23 -0.51
N THR A 42 7.93 2.61 -1.65
CA THR A 42 7.97 1.14 -1.80
C THR A 42 9.06 0.72 -2.75
N HIS A 43 9.57 -0.50 -2.60
CA HIS A 43 10.47 -1.14 -3.55
C HIS A 43 9.76 -2.28 -4.27
N PHE A 44 10.10 -2.49 -5.54
CA PHE A 44 9.90 -3.80 -6.17
C PHE A 44 11.14 -4.65 -5.92
N TYR A 45 11.08 -5.47 -4.87
CA TYR A 45 12.21 -6.24 -4.36
C TYR A 45 11.80 -7.70 -4.16
N GLN A 46 12.67 -8.65 -4.53
CA GLN A 46 12.36 -10.10 -4.45
C GLN A 46 11.02 -10.49 -5.11
N ARG A 47 10.74 -9.95 -6.31
CA ARG A 47 9.51 -10.19 -7.09
C ARG A 47 8.20 -9.75 -6.40
N ARG A 48 8.26 -8.85 -5.42
CA ARG A 48 7.10 -8.29 -4.74
C ARG A 48 7.25 -6.80 -4.49
N THR A 49 6.13 -6.09 -4.33
CA THR A 49 6.12 -4.71 -3.83
C THR A 49 6.14 -4.73 -2.31
N VAL A 50 7.15 -4.10 -1.69
CA VAL A 50 7.31 -3.98 -0.24
C VAL A 50 7.45 -2.52 0.17
N PRO A 51 6.98 -2.09 1.35
CA PRO A 51 7.25 -0.76 1.88
C PRO A 51 8.76 -0.50 2.01
N CYS A 52 9.19 0.74 1.73
CA CYS A 52 10.51 1.21 2.10
C CYS A 52 10.54 1.50 3.59
N GLU A 53 11.50 0.93 4.31
CA GLU A 53 11.65 1.09 5.76
C GLU A 53 12.67 2.18 6.14
N GLY A 54 13.06 3.03 5.19
CA GLY A 54 14.06 4.08 5.41
C GLY A 54 15.47 3.53 5.58
N ASP A 55 16.17 3.97 6.62
CA ASP A 55 17.60 3.70 6.85
C ASP A 55 17.93 2.20 7.00
N ALA A 56 17.00 1.40 7.50
CA ALA A 56 17.16 -0.04 7.67
C ALA A 56 16.68 -0.86 6.45
N CYS A 57 16.32 -0.21 5.35
CA CYS A 57 15.73 -0.89 4.20
C CYS A 57 16.78 -1.66 3.39
N GLN A 58 16.70 -3.00 3.41
CA GLN A 58 17.56 -3.88 2.62
C GLN A 58 17.53 -3.55 1.12
N ALA A 59 16.35 -3.25 0.58
CA ALA A 59 16.20 -2.89 -0.83
C ALA A 59 16.95 -1.60 -1.18
N CYS A 60 17.00 -0.61 -0.27
CA CYS A 60 17.83 0.58 -0.44
C CYS A 60 19.32 0.22 -0.45
N SER A 61 19.78 -0.63 0.48
CA SER A 61 21.20 -1.02 0.55
C SER A 61 21.67 -1.80 -0.69
N GLU A 62 20.77 -2.53 -1.33
CA GLU A 62 21.03 -3.29 -2.55
C GLU A 62 20.80 -2.45 -3.83
N GLY A 63 20.52 -1.16 -3.70
CA GLY A 63 20.39 -0.23 -4.83
C GLY A 63 19.09 -0.34 -5.62
N TYR A 64 18.05 -1.01 -5.10
CA TYR A 64 16.76 -1.07 -5.76
C TYR A 64 16.02 0.27 -5.63
N PRO A 65 15.60 0.90 -6.73
CA PRO A 65 14.92 2.19 -6.67
C PRO A 65 13.56 2.06 -5.99
N TRP A 66 13.17 3.07 -5.22
CA TRP A 66 11.84 3.16 -4.65
C TRP A 66 10.88 3.90 -5.59
N ARG A 67 9.59 3.65 -5.42
CA ARG A 67 8.48 4.40 -6.03
C ARG A 67 7.47 4.76 -4.96
N TRP A 68 6.84 5.92 -5.10
CA TRP A 68 5.77 6.35 -4.22
C TRP A 68 4.45 5.69 -4.65
N HIS A 69 3.80 4.93 -3.76
CA HIS A 69 2.46 4.39 -3.99
C HIS A 69 1.44 5.16 -3.18
N GLY A 70 0.48 5.75 -3.88
CA GLY A 70 -0.68 6.41 -3.28
C GLY A 70 -1.89 5.50 -3.24
N TYR A 71 -2.70 5.70 -2.22
CA TYR A 71 -4.00 5.09 -1.99
C TYR A 71 -5.01 6.22 -1.79
N ILE A 72 -6.12 6.12 -2.51
CA ILE A 72 -7.22 7.07 -2.44
C ILE A 72 -8.52 6.28 -2.39
N SER A 73 -9.53 6.82 -1.71
CA SER A 73 -10.87 6.25 -1.76
C SER A 73 -11.49 6.57 -3.12
N ALA A 74 -12.03 5.55 -3.77
CA ALA A 74 -12.72 5.71 -5.04
C ALA A 74 -13.87 4.69 -5.15
N ARG A 75 -14.89 5.06 -5.91
CA ARG A 75 -16.00 4.20 -6.30
C ARG A 75 -15.83 3.78 -7.76
N ASP A 76 -15.67 2.49 -8.02
CA ASP A 76 -15.70 1.94 -9.38
C ASP A 76 -17.16 1.77 -9.86
N ARG A 77 -17.36 1.64 -11.18
CA ARG A 77 -18.70 1.51 -11.80
C ARG A 77 -19.31 0.10 -11.70
N SER A 78 -18.69 -0.82 -10.96
CA SER A 78 -19.12 -2.23 -10.91
C SER A 78 -20.38 -2.48 -10.10
#